data_AF-A0A7C3T5H3-F1
#
_entry.id   AF-A0A7C3T5H3-F1
#
_cell.length_a   1.000
_cell.length_b   1.000
_cell.length_c   1.000
_cell.angle_alpha   90.00
_cell.angle_beta   90.00
_cell.angle_gamma   90.00
#
_symmetry.space_group_name_H-M   'P 1'
#
loop_
_entity.id
_entity.type
_entity.pdbx_description
1 polymer ?
#
loop_
_entity_poly.entity_id
_entity_poly.type
_entity_poly.pdbx_seq_one_letter_code
_entity_poly.pdbx_strand_id
1 'polypeptide(L)' 'TFSAWAEIFGDPIAVAALVDRLVHHSEVLVLRGESYRLKGKGKEVLSDGDDR' A
#
# COMPACT_ATOMS: atom_id res chain seq x y z
N THR A 1 6.23 -2.87 4.34
CA THR A 1 7.56 -2.22 4.20
C THR A 1 7.61 -1.49 2.87
N PHE A 2 8.56 -0.57 2.65
CA PHE A 2 8.71 0.15 1.37
C PHE A 2 9.37 -0.69 0.25
N SER A 3 9.61 -1.99 0.47
CA SER A 3 10.36 -2.86 -0.46
C SER A 3 9.71 -3.00 -1.84
N ALA A 4 8.38 -2.94 -1.93
CA ALA A 4 7.67 -2.98 -3.22
C ALA A 4 8.00 -1.77 -4.13
N TRP A 5 8.52 -0.68 -3.58
CA TRP A 5 8.84 0.51 -4.38
C TRP A 5 10.03 0.28 -5.32
N ALA A 6 10.95 -0.63 -4.98
CA ALA A 6 12.04 -1.00 -5.86
C ALA A 6 11.53 -1.63 -7.17
N GLU A 7 10.45 -2.41 -7.11
CA GLU A 7 9.81 -2.99 -8.30
C GLU A 7 9.04 -1.95 -9.12
N ILE A 8 8.41 -0.97 -8.44
CA ILE A 8 7.63 0.10 -9.09
C ILE A 8 8.56 1.10 -9.81
N PHE A 9 9.67 1.47 -9.18
CA PHE A 9 10.56 2.53 -9.68
C PHE A 9 11.84 1.99 -10.37
N GLY A 10 12.14 0.70 -10.26
CA GLY A 10 13.17 0.01 -11.04
C GLY A 10 14.62 0.19 -10.58
N ASP A 11 14.93 1.17 -9.72
CA ASP A 11 16.26 1.36 -9.13
C ASP A 11 16.20 1.24 -7.60
N PRO A 12 16.64 0.09 -7.03
CA PRO A 12 16.62 -0.14 -5.60
C PRO A 12 17.49 0.85 -4.79
N ILE A 13 18.60 1.33 -5.35
CA ILE A 13 19.53 2.25 -4.66
C ILE A 13 18.91 3.63 -4.59
N ALA A 14 18.37 4.12 -5.72
CA ALA A 14 17.67 5.39 -5.76
C ALA A 14 16.42 5.38 -4.84
N VAL A 15 15.67 4.29 -4.82
CA VAL A 15 14.52 4.11 -3.92
C VAL A 15 14.93 4.15 -2.45
N ALA A 16 16.02 3.48 -2.07
CA ALA A 16 16.52 3.51 -0.70
C ALA A 16 16.88 4.95 -0.27
N ALA A 17 17.60 5.69 -1.12
CA ALA A 17 17.96 7.09 -0.87
C ALA A 17 16.73 8.02 -0.82
N LEU A 18 15.70 7.75 -1.62
CA LEU A 18 14.43 8.47 -1.58
C LEU A 18 13.69 8.23 -0.26
N VAL A 19 13.54 6.96 0.13
CA VAL A 19 12.86 6.57 1.37
C VAL A 19 13.55 7.20 2.56
N ASP A 20 14.89 7.13 2.64
CA ASP A 20 15.70 7.76 3.69
C ASP A 20 15.33 9.25 3.88
N ARG A 21 15.31 10.02 2.78
CA ARG A 21 14.94 11.45 2.81
C ARG A 21 13.49 11.69 3.23
N LEU A 22 12.55 10.86 2.77
CA LEU A 22 11.12 11.00 3.10
C LEU A 22 10.84 10.67 4.57
N VAL A 23 11.57 9.73 5.16
CA VAL A 23 11.33 9.28 6.54
C VAL A 23 12.13 10.07 7.58
N HIS A 24 13.17 10.81 7.18
CA HIS A 24 14.06 11.54 8.10
C HIS A 24 13.31 12.51 9.05
N HIS A 25 12.25 13.15 8.56
CA HIS A 25 11.41 14.06 9.36
C HIS A 25 9.92 13.77 9.18
N SER A 26 9.52 12.49 9.26
CA SER A 26 8.11 12.10 9.22
C SER A 26 7.76 11.05 10.26
N GLU A 27 6.45 10.91 10.50
CA GLU A 27 5.88 9.85 11.31
C GLU A 27 5.24 8.81 10.38
N VAL A 28 5.61 7.54 10.54
CA VAL A 28 5.08 6.45 9.73
C VAL A 28 3.89 5.82 10.42
N LEU A 29 2.68 6.14 9.94
CA LEU A 29 1.43 5.57 10.42
C LEU A 29 1.07 4.30 9.64
N VAL A 30 1.16 3.13 10.29
CA VAL A 30 0.76 1.85 9.68
C VAL A 30 -0.74 1.65 9.87
N LEU A 31 -1.51 1.88 8.81
CA LEU A 31 -2.95 1.67 8.80
C LEU A 31 -3.29 0.19 8.56
N ARG A 32 -4.31 -0.31 9.26
CA ARG A 32 -4.87 -1.65 9.12
C ARG A 32 -6.40 -1.57 9.11
N GLY A 33 -7.03 -2.55 8.50
CA GLY A 33 -8.49 -2.65 8.41
C GLY A 33 -9.01 -2.56 6.97
N GLU A 34 -10.31 -2.77 6.82
CA GLU A 34 -10.97 -2.72 5.52
C GLU A 34 -11.10 -1.28 5.00
N SER A 35 -11.16 -1.15 3.68
CA SER A 35 -11.42 0.14 3.04
C SER A 35 -12.76 0.70 3.50
N TYR A 36 -12.75 1.91 4.07
CA TYR A 36 -13.97 2.61 4.44
C TYR A 36 -14.95 2.77 3.26
N ARG A 37 -14.43 2.87 2.02
CA ARG A 37 -15.26 2.96 0.80
C ARG A 37 -16.10 1.70 0.54
N LEU A 38 -15.68 0.56 1.08
CA LEU A 38 -16.37 -0.71 1.00
C LEU A 38 -17.35 -0.91 2.16
N LYS A 39 -17.41 0.02 3.12
CA LYS A 39 -18.35 -0.04 4.24
C LYS A 39 -19.78 -0.05 3.71
N GLY A 40 -20.53 -1.11 4.04
CA GLY A 40 -21.89 -1.33 3.56
C GLY A 40 -21.99 -1.96 2.16
N LYS A 41 -20.87 -2.16 1.45
CA LYS A 41 -20.80 -2.82 0.12
C LYS A 41 -20.21 -4.23 0.16
N GLY A 42 -19.82 -4.70 1.34
CA GLY A 42 -19.01 -5.91 1.53
C GLY A 42 -19.61 -7.21 0.99
N LYS A 43 -20.93 -7.28 0.72
CA LYS A 43 -21.55 -8.47 0.13
C LYS A 43 -21.56 -8.50 -1.40
N GLU A 44 -21.67 -7.35 -2.06
CA GLU A 44 -21.79 -7.29 -3.54
C GLU A 44 -20.42 -7.39 -4.22
N VAL A 45 -19.38 -6.78 -3.64
CA VAL A 45 -18.05 -6.75 -4.29
C VAL A 45 -17.25 -8.04 -4.04
N LEU A 46 -17.56 -8.78 -2.97
CA LEU A 46 -16.92 -10.07 -2.66
C LEU A 46 -17.60 -11.26 -3.35
N SER A 47 -18.91 -11.17 -3.71
CA SER A 47 -19.60 -12.27 -4.42
C SER A 47 -19.24 -12.37 -5.90
N ASP A 48 -18.81 -11.27 -6.53
CA ASP A 48 -18.45 -11.25 -7.97
C ASP A 48 -17.05 -11.84 -8.27
N GLY A 49 -16.30 -12.21 -7.23
CA GLY A 49 -14.92 -12.70 -7.33
C GLY A 49 -14.71 -14.19 -7.08
N ASP A 50 -15.71 -14.90 -6.53
CA ASP A 50 -15.59 -16.32 -6.14
C ASP A 50 -16.14 -17.30 -7.19
N ASP A 51 -16.64 -16.79 -8.32
CA ASP A 51 -17.26 -17.58 -9.41
C ASP A 51 -16.38 -17.63 -10.68
N ARG A 52 -15.06 -17.47 -10.54
CA ARG A 52 -14.07 -17.63 -11.62
C ARG A 52 -12.82 -18.39 -11.19
#